data_AF-A0A7D9DFX1-F1
#
_entry.id   AF-A0A7D9DFX1-F1
#
_cell.length_a   1.000
_cell.length_b   1.000
_cell.length_c   1.000
_cell.angle_alpha   90.00
_cell.angle_beta   90.00
_cell.angle_gamma   90.00
#
_symmetry.space_group_name_H-M   'P 1'
#
loop_
_entity.id
_entity.type
_entity.pdbx_description
1 polymer ?
#
loop_
_entity_poly.entity_id
_entity_poly.type
_entity_poly.pdbx_seq_one_letter_code
_entity_poly.pdbx_strand_id
1 'polypeptide(L)'
;MSNNHASAEIAPSLIIRGINMVSVEEVAVEEKRHLQSNLNEVKRRKGKVAQGIVNLKKFNEGLEAKKKLTISEISHHFDQLVKAMKSRKREMMEKATSITNSKRKQIHAQLEVLEVALASCESSIEFTEQVFKNGNDIQILSMEKYMLQSLEQLKAAKDQAKPCVNEDMVFIIPSSAQEKKKELLN
;
A
#
# COMPACT_ATOMS: atom_id res chain seq x y z
N MET A 1 -1.84 72.88 74.02
CA MET A 1 -1.77 71.76 74.96
C MET A 1 -1.03 70.61 74.29
N SER A 2 0.15 70.29 74.84
CA SER A 2 1.01 69.10 74.75
C SER A 2 1.09 68.32 73.42
N ASN A 3 2.22 68.38 72.72
CA ASN A 3 3.44 67.55 72.90
C ASN A 3 3.28 66.09 72.45
N ASN A 4 3.87 65.74 71.30
CA ASN A 4 4.94 64.74 71.23
C ASN A 4 5.58 64.71 69.82
N HIS A 5 6.63 65.51 69.66
CA HIS A 5 7.66 65.26 68.67
C HIS A 5 8.50 64.10 69.21
N ALA A 6 8.29 62.89 68.71
CA ALA A 6 9.22 61.79 68.91
C ALA A 6 10.42 62.02 67.98
N SER A 7 11.48 62.60 68.53
CA SER A 7 12.79 62.68 67.91
C SER A 7 13.26 61.27 67.55
N ALA A 8 13.34 60.99 66.26
CA ALA A 8 14.18 59.90 65.77
C ALA A 8 15.63 60.35 65.97
N GLU A 9 16.24 59.85 67.03
CA GLU A 9 17.66 60.02 67.33
C GLU A 9 18.45 59.21 66.28
N ILE A 10 18.79 59.89 65.18
CA ILE A 10 19.70 59.36 64.16
C ILE A 10 21.10 59.41 64.76
N ALA A 11 21.70 58.24 64.99
CA ALA A 11 23.06 58.13 65.49
C ALA A 11 24.03 58.91 64.58
N PRO A 12 24.86 59.83 65.13
CA PRO A 12 25.80 60.59 64.32
C PRO A 12 26.96 59.72 63.86
N SER A 13 27.25 59.75 62.56
CA SER A 13 28.46 59.16 61.98
C SER A 13 29.71 59.87 62.53
N LEU A 14 30.66 59.10 63.07
CA LEU A 14 31.95 59.62 63.53
C LEU A 14 32.97 59.57 62.38
N ILE A 15 33.43 60.73 61.92
CA ILE A 15 34.54 60.82 60.98
C ILE A 15 35.85 60.93 61.78
N ILE A 16 36.68 59.89 61.75
CA ILE A 16 38.05 59.94 62.26
C ILE A 16 39.00 59.83 61.05
N ARG A 17 39.80 60.88 60.81
CA ARG A 17 40.89 60.93 59.81
C ARG A 17 40.50 60.57 58.36
N GLY A 18 39.35 61.05 57.89
CA GLY A 18 38.93 60.88 56.49
C GLY A 18 38.46 59.46 56.13
N ILE A 19 38.30 58.59 57.13
CA ILE A 19 37.69 57.27 56.97
C ILE A 19 36.24 57.39 57.46
N ASN A 20 35.29 57.12 56.56
CA ASN A 20 33.87 57.13 56.87
C ASN A 20 33.54 55.88 57.71
N MET A 21 33.26 56.04 59.01
CA MET A 21 32.89 54.94 59.89
C MET A 21 31.37 54.80 59.89
N VAL A 22 30.87 53.72 59.31
CA VAL A 22 29.45 53.35 59.34
C VAL A 22 29.24 52.36 60.50
N SER A 23 28.11 52.45 61.20
CA SER A 23 27.79 51.49 62.26
C SER A 23 27.66 50.08 61.68
N VAL A 24 28.15 49.08 62.42
CA VAL A 24 28.03 47.67 62.04
C VAL A 24 26.56 47.26 61.89
N GLU A 25 25.68 47.84 62.70
CA GLU A 25 24.23 47.64 62.62
C GLU A 25 23.64 48.18 61.31
N GLU A 26 24.06 49.36 60.84
CA GLU A 26 23.59 49.94 59.57
C GLU A 26 24.07 49.11 58.36
N VAL A 27 25.34 48.70 58.35
CA VAL A 27 25.89 47.81 57.33
C VAL A 27 25.16 46.46 57.32
N ALA A 28 24.88 45.89 58.49
CA ALA A 28 24.16 44.64 58.62
C ALA A 28 22.70 44.72 58.11
N VAL A 29 22.02 45.85 58.32
CA VAL A 29 20.66 46.09 57.79
C VAL A 29 20.67 46.15 56.26
N GLU A 30 21.61 46.88 55.67
CA GLU A 30 21.71 46.99 54.21
C GLU A 30 22.07 45.64 53.56
N GLU A 31 23.07 44.94 54.08
CA GLU A 31 23.44 43.61 53.59
C GLU A 31 22.30 42.60 53.72
N LYS A 32 21.54 42.65 54.84
CA LYS A 32 20.35 41.81 55.01
C LYS A 32 19.29 42.13 53.96
N ARG A 33 19.09 43.41 53.60
CA ARG A 33 18.15 43.80 52.54
C ARG A 33 18.61 43.29 51.18
N HIS A 34 19.90 43.42 50.86
CA HIS A 34 20.48 42.92 49.62
C HIS A 34 20.36 41.40 49.51
N LEU A 35 20.71 40.67 50.57
CA LEU A 35 20.53 39.20 50.64
C LEU A 35 19.06 38.80 50.49
N GLN A 36 18.13 39.54 51.11
CA GLN A 36 16.69 39.27 50.97
C GLN A 36 16.20 39.48 49.53
N SER A 37 16.69 40.51 48.84
CA SER A 37 16.39 40.75 47.42
C SER A 37 16.88 39.58 46.56
N ASN A 38 18.16 39.21 46.69
CA ASN A 38 18.75 38.08 45.96
C ASN A 38 18.03 36.77 46.23
N LEU A 39 17.64 36.51 47.48
CA LEU A 39 16.86 35.33 47.85
C LEU A 39 15.51 35.30 47.13
N ASN A 40 14.82 36.43 47.01
CA ASN A 40 13.54 36.52 46.30
C ASN A 40 13.71 36.28 44.80
N GLU A 41 14.78 36.79 44.19
CA GLU A 41 15.11 36.51 42.79
C GLU A 41 15.38 35.04 42.53
N VAL A 42 16.15 34.39 43.42
CA VAL A 42 16.42 32.95 43.35
C VAL A 42 15.14 32.14 43.52
N LYS A 43 14.24 32.51 44.45
CA LYS A 43 12.92 31.88 44.60
C LYS A 43 12.07 32.00 43.33
N ARG A 44 12.06 33.16 42.68
CA ARG A 44 11.36 33.37 41.39
C ARG A 44 11.98 32.51 40.28
N ARG A 45 13.31 32.46 40.20
CA ARG A 45 14.03 31.60 39.23
C ARG A 45 13.71 30.12 39.46
N LYS A 46 13.68 29.65 40.71
CA LYS A 46 13.29 28.27 41.07
C LYS A 46 11.92 27.92 40.48
N GLY A 47 10.92 28.79 40.64
CA GLY A 47 9.59 28.59 40.07
C GLY A 47 9.61 28.45 38.54
N LYS A 48 10.32 29.36 37.85
CA LYS A 48 10.45 29.32 36.38
C LYS A 48 11.15 28.04 35.89
N VAL A 49 12.24 27.63 36.55
CA VAL A 49 12.99 26.42 36.18
C VAL A 49 12.14 25.17 36.42
N ALA A 50 11.43 25.08 37.56
CA ALA A 50 10.55 23.95 37.85
C ALA A 50 9.44 23.82 36.80
N GLN A 51 8.80 24.93 36.40
CA GLN A 51 7.79 24.93 35.35
C GLN A 51 8.38 24.54 33.99
N GLY A 52 9.58 25.04 33.66
CA GLY A 52 10.30 24.68 32.44
C GLY A 52 10.57 23.17 32.35
N ILE A 53 11.00 22.55 33.45
CA ILE A 53 11.22 21.10 33.53
C ILE A 53 9.92 20.33 33.27
N VAL A 54 8.80 20.72 33.89
CA VAL A 54 7.50 20.07 33.66
C VAL A 54 7.07 20.19 32.20
N ASN A 55 7.22 21.38 31.62
CA ASN A 55 6.84 21.63 30.22
C ASN A 55 7.68 20.79 29.25
N LEU A 56 9.01 20.73 29.46
CA LEU A 56 9.91 19.94 28.62
C LEU A 56 9.64 18.44 28.73
N LYS A 57 9.33 17.92 29.92
CA LYS A 57 8.95 16.51 30.09
C LYS A 57 7.68 16.17 29.31
N LYS A 58 6.62 16.98 29.44
CA LYS A 58 5.37 16.81 28.69
C LYS A 58 5.59 16.90 27.17
N PHE A 59 6.41 17.86 26.74
CA PHE A 59 6.73 18.02 25.32
C PHE A 59 7.47 16.79 24.78
N ASN A 60 8.44 16.26 25.52
CA ASN A 60 9.18 15.06 25.14
C ASN A 60 8.28 13.81 25.05
N GLU A 61 7.36 13.64 26.01
CA GLU A 61 6.33 12.59 25.95
C GLU A 61 5.43 12.74 24.70
N GLY A 62 5.03 13.98 24.39
CA GLY A 62 4.26 14.30 23.19
C GLY A 62 5.01 13.98 21.89
N LEU A 63 6.32 14.25 21.83
CA LEU A 63 7.17 13.89 20.69
C LEU A 63 7.21 12.37 20.48
N GLU A 64 7.44 11.59 21.53
CA GLU A 64 7.46 10.13 21.43
C GLU A 64 6.10 9.56 21.03
N ALA A 65 5.00 10.11 21.55
CA ALA A 65 3.65 9.73 21.15
C ALA A 65 3.40 10.03 19.66
N LYS A 66 3.80 11.23 19.19
CA LYS A 66 3.63 11.62 17.78
C LYS A 66 4.47 10.76 16.84
N LYS A 67 5.71 10.45 17.22
CA LYS A 67 6.58 9.52 16.49
C LYS A 67 5.93 8.14 16.34
N LYS A 68 5.41 7.57 17.44
CA LYS A 68 4.72 6.27 17.40
C LYS A 68 3.50 6.30 16.47
N LEU A 69 2.70 7.36 16.56
CA LEU A 69 1.54 7.54 15.68
C LEU A 69 1.96 7.59 14.21
N THR A 70 2.95 8.42 13.87
CA THR A 70 3.42 8.55 12.48
C THR A 70 4.00 7.24 11.94
N ILE A 71 4.78 6.49 12.74
CA ILE A 71 5.27 5.16 12.33
C ILE A 71 4.10 4.20 12.07
N SER A 72 3.07 4.23 12.93
CA SER A 72 1.87 3.41 12.75
C SER A 72 1.10 3.78 11.49
N GLU A 73 0.93 5.07 11.20
CA GLU A 73 0.25 5.56 9.99
C GLU A 73 0.99 5.14 8.72
N ILE A 74 2.33 5.29 8.69
CA ILE A 74 3.17 4.84 7.58
C ILE A 74 2.99 3.33 7.37
N SER A 75 3.14 2.55 8.44
CA SER A 75 3.04 1.08 8.37
C SER A 75 1.67 0.65 7.86
N HIS A 76 0.61 1.23 8.41
CA HIS A 76 -0.76 0.94 8.01
C HIS A 76 -1.03 1.30 6.54
N HIS A 77 -0.50 2.41 6.06
CA HIS A 77 -0.65 2.82 4.66
C HIS A 77 0.03 1.82 3.71
N PHE A 78 1.26 1.42 4.00
CA PHE A 78 1.97 0.43 3.19
C PHE A 78 1.32 -0.95 3.23
N ASP A 79 0.78 -1.38 4.38
CA ASP A 79 0.01 -2.62 4.47
C ASP A 79 -1.22 -2.60 3.55
N GLN A 80 -1.93 -1.47 3.47
CA GLN A 80 -3.06 -1.31 2.56
C GLN A 80 -2.61 -1.36 1.09
N LEU A 81 -1.50 -0.70 0.74
CA LEU A 81 -0.93 -0.77 -0.60
C LEU A 81 -0.55 -2.21 -0.97
N VAL A 82 0.11 -2.95 -0.07
CA VAL A 82 0.46 -4.36 -0.30
C VAL A 82 -0.79 -5.21 -0.49
N LYS A 83 -1.85 -5.00 0.29
CA LYS A 83 -3.13 -5.71 0.13
C LYS A 83 -3.76 -5.40 -1.23
N ALA A 84 -3.81 -4.14 -1.62
CA ALA A 84 -4.35 -3.73 -2.93
C ALA A 84 -3.56 -4.36 -4.08
N MET A 85 -2.23 -4.35 -4.01
CA MET A 85 -1.35 -4.96 -5.01
C MET A 85 -1.54 -6.48 -5.10
N LYS A 86 -1.66 -7.17 -3.96
CA LYS A 86 -1.96 -8.62 -3.92
C LYS A 86 -3.33 -8.93 -4.55
N SER A 87 -4.34 -8.11 -4.26
CA SER A 87 -5.68 -8.25 -4.86
C SER A 87 -5.62 -8.07 -6.37
N ARG A 88 -4.99 -7.00 -6.84
CA ARG A 88 -4.80 -6.73 -8.27
C ARG A 88 -4.05 -7.87 -8.97
N LYS A 89 -2.98 -8.39 -8.36
CA LYS A 89 -2.25 -9.56 -8.89
C LYS A 89 -3.19 -10.76 -9.07
N ARG A 90 -4.01 -11.08 -8.06
CA ARG A 90 -4.96 -12.20 -8.10
C ARG A 90 -5.95 -12.04 -9.25
N GLU A 91 -6.58 -10.87 -9.34
CA GLU A 91 -7.53 -10.55 -10.41
C GLU A 91 -6.91 -10.74 -11.80
N MET A 92 -5.65 -10.33 -11.99
CA MET A 92 -4.96 -10.52 -13.27
C MET A 92 -4.70 -11.99 -13.60
N MET A 93 -4.33 -12.80 -12.61
CA MET A 93 -4.15 -14.24 -12.78
C MET A 93 -5.48 -14.96 -13.09
N GLU A 94 -6.56 -14.55 -12.42
CA GLU A 94 -7.92 -15.05 -12.69
C GLU A 94 -8.37 -14.69 -14.12
N LYS A 95 -8.11 -13.46 -14.57
CA LYS A 95 -8.38 -13.04 -15.97
C LYS A 95 -7.60 -13.89 -16.97
N ALA A 96 -6.31 -14.10 -16.78
CA ALA A 96 -5.49 -14.96 -17.65
C ALA A 96 -6.03 -16.40 -17.71
N THR A 97 -6.42 -16.94 -16.56
CA THR A 97 -7.02 -18.28 -16.44
C THR A 97 -8.36 -18.35 -17.18
N SER A 98 -9.21 -17.34 -17.01
CA SER A 98 -10.52 -17.26 -17.66
C SER A 98 -10.40 -17.19 -19.18
N ILE A 99 -9.49 -16.35 -19.70
CA ILE A 99 -9.20 -16.25 -21.13
C ILE A 99 -8.75 -17.60 -21.68
N THR A 100 -7.80 -18.25 -20.99
CA THR A 100 -7.28 -19.57 -21.40
C THR A 100 -8.38 -20.63 -21.40
N ASN A 101 -9.24 -20.64 -20.38
CA ASN A 101 -10.37 -21.57 -20.31
C ASN A 101 -11.38 -21.33 -21.43
N SER A 102 -11.66 -20.06 -21.78
CA SER A 102 -12.54 -19.72 -22.91
C SER A 102 -11.95 -20.19 -24.24
N LYS A 103 -10.66 -19.91 -24.49
CA LYS A 103 -9.95 -20.39 -25.68
C LYS A 103 -9.97 -21.92 -25.79
N ARG A 104 -9.72 -22.62 -24.68
CA ARG A 104 -9.76 -24.10 -24.62
C ARG A 104 -11.14 -24.68 -24.92
N LYS A 105 -12.22 -24.05 -24.43
CA LYS A 105 -13.59 -24.47 -24.76
C LYS A 105 -13.88 -24.36 -26.25
N GLN A 106 -13.42 -23.27 -26.89
CA GLN A 106 -13.59 -23.08 -28.34
C GLN A 106 -12.81 -24.13 -29.14
N ILE A 107 -11.57 -24.43 -28.77
CA ILE A 107 -10.78 -25.50 -29.40
C ILE A 107 -11.42 -26.87 -29.18
N HIS A 108 -11.92 -27.17 -27.99
CA HIS A 108 -12.55 -28.45 -27.71
C HIS A 108 -13.80 -28.66 -28.57
N ALA A 109 -14.67 -27.65 -28.66
CA ALA A 109 -15.84 -27.71 -29.54
C ALA A 109 -15.43 -27.88 -31.02
N GLN A 110 -14.35 -27.23 -31.46
CA GLN A 110 -13.83 -27.40 -32.82
C GLN A 110 -13.31 -28.83 -33.05
N LEU A 111 -12.63 -29.42 -32.06
CA LEU A 111 -12.17 -30.81 -32.12
C LEU A 111 -13.34 -31.79 -32.19
N GLU A 112 -14.36 -31.64 -31.35
CA GLU A 112 -15.56 -32.50 -31.38
C GLU A 112 -16.23 -32.49 -32.77
N VAL A 113 -16.33 -31.32 -33.40
CA VAL A 113 -16.88 -31.20 -34.76
C VAL A 113 -16.02 -31.96 -35.76
N LEU A 114 -14.70 -31.85 -35.69
CA LEU A 114 -13.78 -32.55 -36.59
C LEU A 114 -13.78 -34.07 -36.35
N GLU A 115 -13.89 -34.52 -35.11
CA GLU A 115 -13.99 -35.95 -34.76
C GLU A 115 -15.29 -36.56 -35.32
N VAL A 116 -16.41 -35.85 -35.23
CA VAL A 116 -17.69 -36.28 -35.83
C VAL A 116 -17.61 -36.30 -37.36
N ALA A 117 -16.98 -35.28 -37.97
CA ALA A 117 -16.76 -35.24 -39.41
C ALA A 117 -15.88 -36.41 -39.88
N LEU A 118 -14.80 -36.70 -39.16
CA LEU A 118 -13.91 -37.84 -39.44
C LEU A 118 -14.65 -39.17 -39.33
N ALA A 119 -15.38 -39.41 -38.23
CA ALA A 119 -16.15 -40.64 -38.05
C ALA A 119 -17.21 -40.83 -39.15
N SER A 120 -17.81 -39.74 -39.62
CA SER A 120 -18.77 -39.75 -40.74
C SER A 120 -18.10 -40.12 -42.06
N CYS A 121 -16.90 -39.59 -42.32
CA CYS A 121 -16.06 -39.97 -43.46
C CYS A 121 -15.67 -41.45 -43.41
N GLU A 122 -15.12 -41.91 -42.28
CA GLU A 122 -14.71 -43.30 -42.08
C GLU A 122 -15.87 -44.27 -42.30
N SER A 123 -17.03 -43.99 -41.73
CA SER A 123 -18.23 -44.82 -41.88
C SER A 123 -18.73 -44.87 -43.33
N SER A 124 -18.73 -43.73 -44.04
CA SER A 124 -19.17 -43.66 -45.44
C SER A 124 -18.19 -44.38 -46.38
N ILE A 125 -16.89 -44.27 -46.12
CA ILE A 125 -15.84 -45.00 -46.84
C ILE A 125 -16.00 -46.51 -46.61
N GLU A 126 -16.00 -46.96 -45.35
CA GLU A 126 -16.12 -48.38 -45.02
C GLU A 126 -17.38 -49.00 -45.62
N PHE A 127 -18.53 -48.32 -45.47
CA PHE A 127 -19.78 -48.79 -46.03
C PHE A 127 -19.72 -48.93 -47.56
N THR A 128 -19.21 -47.91 -48.25
CA THR A 128 -19.11 -47.91 -49.72
C THR A 128 -18.13 -48.98 -50.21
N GLU A 129 -16.98 -49.13 -49.56
CA GLU A 129 -15.99 -50.16 -49.89
C GLU A 129 -16.54 -51.58 -49.69
N GLN A 130 -17.32 -51.82 -48.64
CA GLN A 130 -17.97 -53.12 -48.39
C GLN A 130 -19.00 -53.47 -49.46
N VAL A 131 -19.82 -52.48 -49.88
CA VAL A 131 -20.79 -52.67 -50.96
C VAL A 131 -20.09 -52.98 -52.29
N PHE A 132 -18.97 -52.30 -52.60
CA PHE A 132 -18.19 -52.62 -53.80
C PHE A 132 -17.49 -53.98 -53.74
N LYS A 133 -17.02 -54.39 -52.57
CA LYS A 133 -16.26 -55.65 -52.43
C LYS A 133 -17.15 -56.89 -52.45
N ASN A 134 -18.32 -56.81 -51.79
CA ASN A 134 -19.16 -57.98 -51.51
C ASN A 134 -20.56 -57.90 -52.11
N GLY A 135 -20.98 -56.73 -52.58
CA GLY A 135 -22.32 -56.50 -53.12
C GLY A 135 -22.49 -57.08 -54.52
N ASN A 136 -23.69 -57.59 -54.81
CA ASN A 136 -24.08 -57.91 -56.18
C ASN A 136 -24.61 -56.67 -56.93
N ASP A 137 -24.73 -56.76 -58.25
CA ASP A 137 -25.16 -55.65 -59.11
C ASP A 137 -26.48 -55.01 -58.66
N ILE A 138 -27.45 -55.82 -58.20
CA ILE A 138 -28.75 -55.34 -57.73
C ILE A 138 -28.58 -54.54 -56.42
N GLN A 139 -27.78 -55.02 -55.48
CA GLN A 139 -27.49 -54.32 -54.23
C GLN A 139 -26.78 -52.99 -54.49
N ILE A 140 -25.77 -52.99 -55.37
CA ILE A 140 -25.04 -51.78 -55.75
C ILE A 140 -26.01 -50.74 -56.34
N LEU A 141 -26.79 -51.13 -57.36
CA LEU A 141 -27.76 -50.23 -58.00
C LEU A 141 -28.85 -49.75 -57.02
N SER A 142 -29.26 -50.59 -56.06
CA SER A 142 -30.27 -50.21 -55.06
C SER A 142 -29.77 -49.16 -54.06
N MET A 143 -28.46 -49.13 -53.80
CA MET A 143 -27.83 -48.23 -52.81
C MET A 143 -27.06 -47.06 -53.43
N GLU A 144 -26.86 -47.07 -54.75
CA GLU A 144 -26.08 -46.09 -55.52
C GLU A 144 -26.46 -44.64 -55.16
N LYS A 145 -27.75 -44.32 -55.20
CA LYS A 145 -28.23 -42.96 -54.94
C LYS A 145 -27.86 -42.48 -53.53
N TYR A 146 -27.96 -43.35 -52.52
CA TYR A 146 -27.62 -43.03 -51.14
C TYR A 146 -26.11 -42.84 -50.96
N MET A 147 -25.30 -43.76 -51.51
CA MET A 147 -23.84 -43.67 -51.45
C MET A 147 -23.33 -42.41 -52.14
N LEU A 148 -23.83 -42.12 -53.35
CA LEU A 148 -23.43 -40.93 -54.11
C LEU A 148 -23.77 -39.66 -53.33
N GLN A 149 -24.99 -39.55 -52.81
CA GLN A 149 -25.40 -38.39 -52.01
C GLN A 149 -24.54 -38.22 -50.77
N SER A 150 -24.25 -39.30 -50.02
CA SER A 150 -23.41 -39.24 -48.82
C SER A 150 -21.99 -38.78 -49.14
N LEU A 151 -21.37 -39.37 -50.16
CA LEU A 151 -20.02 -39.03 -50.59
C LEU A 151 -19.92 -37.60 -51.12
N GLU A 152 -20.90 -37.14 -51.90
CA GLU A 152 -20.95 -35.76 -52.40
C GLU A 152 -21.09 -34.74 -51.25
N GLN A 153 -21.93 -35.04 -50.25
CA GLN A 153 -22.10 -34.19 -49.07
C GLN A 153 -20.79 -34.10 -48.26
N LEU A 154 -20.14 -35.22 -47.99
CA LEU A 154 -18.87 -35.25 -47.25
C LEU A 154 -17.74 -34.58 -48.04
N LYS A 155 -17.68 -34.78 -49.37
CA LYS A 155 -16.69 -34.12 -50.25
C LYS A 155 -16.86 -32.60 -50.29
N ALA A 156 -18.10 -32.12 -50.22
CA ALA A 156 -18.41 -30.69 -50.28
C ALA A 156 -18.28 -29.99 -48.91
N ALA A 157 -18.20 -30.75 -47.81
CA ALA A 157 -18.05 -30.20 -46.46
C ALA A 157 -16.74 -29.39 -46.36
N LYS A 158 -16.82 -28.25 -45.67
CA LYS A 158 -15.68 -27.34 -45.44
C LYS A 158 -15.37 -27.29 -43.95
N ASP A 159 -14.59 -28.25 -43.50
CA ASP A 159 -14.19 -28.34 -42.11
C ASP A 159 -13.14 -27.29 -41.75
N GLN A 160 -13.31 -26.64 -40.60
CA GLN A 160 -12.32 -25.69 -40.11
C GLN A 160 -11.19 -26.44 -39.41
N ALA A 161 -10.15 -26.84 -40.15
CA ALA A 161 -9.00 -27.55 -39.58
C ALA A 161 -7.95 -26.64 -38.90
N LYS A 162 -8.06 -25.31 -39.07
CA LYS A 162 -7.15 -24.33 -38.44
C LYS A 162 -7.73 -23.84 -37.11
N PRO A 163 -6.90 -23.67 -36.06
CA PRO A 163 -7.36 -23.16 -34.77
C PRO A 163 -8.20 -21.88 -34.91
N CYS A 164 -9.37 -21.87 -34.26
CA CYS A 164 -10.27 -20.71 -34.24
C CYS A 164 -9.80 -19.58 -33.30
N VAL A 165 -8.76 -19.82 -32.50
CA VAL A 165 -8.19 -18.88 -31.54
C VAL A 165 -6.67 -18.75 -31.72
N ASN A 166 -6.12 -17.61 -31.31
CA ASN A 166 -4.67 -17.39 -31.24
C ASN A 166 -4.07 -17.85 -29.90
N GLU A 167 -2.75 -18.00 -29.88
CA GLU A 167 -2.00 -18.36 -28.67
C GLU A 167 -1.58 -17.13 -27.85
N ASP A 168 -1.63 -15.93 -28.44
CA ASP A 168 -1.10 -14.72 -27.83
C ASP A 168 -1.74 -14.39 -26.47
N MET A 169 -0.88 -14.15 -25.47
CA MET A 169 -1.25 -13.62 -24.16
C MET A 169 -0.10 -12.77 -23.61
N VAL A 170 -0.30 -11.46 -23.56
CA VAL A 170 0.74 -10.50 -23.16
C VAL A 170 0.31 -9.75 -21.91
N PHE A 171 1.19 -9.71 -20.90
CA PHE A 171 1.02 -8.82 -19.75
C PHE A 171 1.74 -7.51 -20.02
N ILE A 172 0.98 -6.40 -20.03
CA ILE A 172 1.51 -5.06 -20.23
C ILE A 172 1.63 -4.38 -18.87
N ILE A 173 2.85 -3.98 -18.51
CA ILE A 173 3.12 -3.16 -17.33
C ILE A 173 2.84 -1.70 -17.72
N PRO A 174 2.02 -0.95 -16.96
CA PRO A 174 1.82 0.48 -17.23
C PRO A 174 3.14 1.26 -17.14
N SER A 175 3.38 2.17 -18.09
CA SER A 175 4.62 2.95 -18.18
C SER A 175 4.96 3.71 -16.88
N SER A 176 3.94 4.20 -16.17
CA SER A 176 4.08 4.88 -14.88
C SER A 176 4.65 4.00 -13.77
N ALA A 177 4.48 2.67 -13.86
CA ALA A 177 5.09 1.72 -12.92
C ALA A 177 6.54 1.40 -13.29
N GLN A 178 6.91 1.51 -14.57
CA GLN A 178 8.28 1.30 -15.04
C GLN A 178 9.19 2.47 -14.65
N GLU A 179 8.71 3.70 -14.75
CA GLU A 179 9.43 4.92 -14.36
C GLU A 179 9.73 4.94 -12.86
N LYS A 180 8.72 4.70 -12.02
CA LYS A 180 8.90 4.63 -10.55
C LYS A 180 9.82 3.51 -10.10
N LYS A 181 9.83 2.36 -10.80
CA LYS A 181 10.80 1.29 -10.52
C LYS A 181 12.23 1.78 -10.70
N LYS A 182 12.49 2.60 -11.72
CA LYS A 182 13.82 3.13 -12.02
C LYS A 182 14.29 4.17 -10.99
N GLU A 183 13.37 4.98 -10.45
CA GLU A 183 13.66 5.95 -9.39
C GLU A 183 13.97 5.29 -8.04
N LEU A 184 13.37 4.14 -7.72
CA LEU A 184 13.59 3.44 -6.46
C LEU A 184 14.86 2.55 -6.43
N LEU A 185 15.48 2.30 -7.59
CA LEU A 185 16.66 1.44 -7.76
C LEU A 185 17.96 2.21 -7.97
N ASN A 186 17.90 3.55 -8.00
CA ASN A 186 19.03 4.48 -8.08
C ASN A 186 19.15 5.28 -6.78
#